data_AF-M3HWY1-F1
#
_entry.id   AF-M3HWY1-F1
#
_cell.length_a   1.000
_cell.length_b   1.000
_cell.length_c   1.000
_cell.angle_alpha   90.00
_cell.angle_beta   90.00
_cell.angle_gamma   90.00
#
_symmetry.space_group_name_H-M   'P 1'
#
loop_
_entity.id
_entity.type
_entity.pdbx_description
1 polymer ?
#
loop_
_entity_poly.entity_id
_entity_poly.type
_entity_poly.pdbx_seq_one_letter_code
_entity_poly.pdbx_strand_id
1 'polypeptide(L)'
;MEEESCLVWAFQCLQDRSIDIFYSGRDFELWNRTSRFHLLKSNPIREIPLSKGSKILFFHTKKDSLFQLSQKTKTGNGWILLETPYGSRDDSEVWNRNRKLLGLSENWMFLEKDELQRIPISKSF
;
A
#
# COMPACT_ATOMS: atom_id res chain seq x y z
N MET A 1 15.52 2.59 17.76
CA MET A 1 16.05 3.95 17.96
C MET A 1 16.17 4.75 16.64
N GLU A 2 16.02 4.14 15.46
CA GLU A 2 16.12 4.87 14.17
C GLU A 2 14.79 5.42 13.62
N GLU A 3 13.63 4.86 13.98
CA GLU A 3 12.33 5.33 13.43
C GLU A 3 11.95 6.74 13.91
N GLU A 4 12.41 7.15 15.10
CA GLU A 4 12.22 8.53 15.59
C GLU A 4 12.99 9.57 14.75
N SER A 5 13.92 9.16 13.88
CA SER A 5 14.73 10.09 13.09
C SER A 5 14.03 10.52 11.79
N CYS A 6 13.43 9.58 11.04
CA CYS A 6 12.94 9.87 9.68
C CYS A 6 11.74 10.84 9.66
N LEU A 7 10.78 10.66 10.58
CA LEU A 7 9.59 11.52 10.64
C LEU A 7 9.95 12.93 11.10
N VAL A 8 10.80 13.05 12.12
CA VAL A 8 11.30 14.33 12.60
C VAL A 8 12.02 15.09 11.47
N TRP A 9 12.85 14.39 10.69
CA TRP A 9 13.53 14.97 9.54
C TRP A 9 12.56 15.41 8.45
N ALA A 10 11.56 14.58 8.11
CA ALA A 10 10.53 14.96 7.14
C ALA A 10 9.77 16.22 7.58
N PHE A 11 9.42 16.31 8.85
CA PHE A 11 8.76 17.47 9.47
C PHE A 11 9.63 18.74 9.47
N GLN A 12 10.95 18.61 9.61
CA GLN A 12 11.88 19.73 9.49
C GLN A 12 11.93 20.25 8.05
N CYS A 13 11.95 19.35 7.06
CA CYS A 13 11.95 19.73 5.64
C CYS A 13 10.67 20.43 5.19
N LEU A 14 9.53 20.11 5.80
CA LEU A 14 8.21 20.63 5.39
C LEU A 14 7.93 22.09 5.80
N GLN A 15 8.74 22.69 6.68
CA GLN A 15 8.56 24.07 7.19
C GLN A 15 7.13 24.33 7.76
N ASP A 16 6.66 25.58 7.80
CA ASP A 16 5.32 25.98 8.28
C ASP A 16 4.23 25.85 7.20
N ARG A 17 4.42 24.97 6.21
CA ARG A 17 3.40 24.73 5.18
C ARG A 17 2.26 23.92 5.81
N SER A 18 1.06 24.46 5.77
CA SER A 18 -0.16 23.72 6.09
C SER A 18 -0.43 22.72 4.98
N ILE A 19 0.03 21.49 5.18
CA ILE A 19 -0.29 20.35 4.32
C ILE A 19 -0.86 19.22 5.17
N ASP A 20 -1.84 18.53 4.61
CA ASP A 20 -2.35 17.30 5.20
C ASP A 20 -1.34 16.17 5.00
N ILE A 21 -0.89 15.56 6.09
CA ILE A 21 0.08 14.46 6.05
C ILE A 21 -0.64 13.15 6.34
N PHE A 22 -0.65 12.26 5.37
CA PHE A 22 -1.20 10.91 5.53
C PHE A 22 -0.20 9.99 6.23
N TYR A 23 -0.59 9.41 7.36
CA TYR A 23 0.27 8.56 8.18
C TYR A 23 -0.35 7.18 8.44
N SER A 24 0.40 6.12 8.11
CA SER A 24 -0.01 4.71 8.26
C SER A 24 0.64 3.99 9.45
N GLY A 25 1.47 4.67 10.24
CA GLY A 25 2.15 4.05 11.38
C GLY A 25 1.20 3.61 12.49
N ARG A 26 1.60 2.59 13.25
CA ARG A 26 0.81 2.04 14.37
C ARG A 26 0.67 3.02 15.54
N ASP A 27 1.64 3.93 15.63
CA ASP A 27 1.82 5.04 16.54
C ASP A 27 1.14 6.34 16.05
N PHE A 28 0.15 6.24 15.15
CA PHE A 28 -0.62 7.39 14.65
C PHE A 28 -1.13 8.29 15.79
N GLU A 29 -1.72 7.71 16.83
CA GLU A 29 -2.29 8.48 17.95
C GLU A 29 -1.22 9.25 18.73
N LEU A 30 0.00 8.69 18.82
CA LEU A 30 1.12 9.36 19.47
C LEU A 30 1.58 10.55 18.61
N TRP A 31 1.85 10.31 17.32
CA TRP A 31 2.33 11.35 16.42
C TRP A 31 1.30 12.44 16.15
N ASN A 32 0.02 12.12 16.09
CA ASN A 32 -1.04 13.11 15.90
C ASN A 32 -1.15 14.07 17.11
N ARG A 33 -0.69 13.66 18.29
CA ARG A 33 -0.64 14.52 19.49
C ARG A 33 0.66 15.32 19.60
N THR A 34 1.78 14.74 19.18
CA THR A 34 3.12 15.33 19.36
C THR A 34 3.59 16.15 18.15
N SER A 35 3.05 15.89 16.97
CA SER A 35 3.40 16.60 15.75
C SER A 35 2.76 17.99 15.71
N ARG A 36 3.50 18.96 15.16
CA ARG A 36 2.97 20.28 14.79
C ARG A 36 2.12 20.26 13.52
N PHE A 37 2.12 19.16 12.77
CA PHE A 37 1.36 18.98 11.54
C PHE A 37 0.07 18.21 11.80
N HIS A 38 -0.99 18.55 11.05
CA HIS A 38 -2.22 17.78 11.07
C HIS A 38 -2.01 16.44 10.36
N LEU A 39 -2.06 15.33 11.12
CA LEU A 39 -1.90 13.99 10.58
C LEU A 39 -3.26 13.37 10.31
N LEU A 40 -3.44 12.89 9.08
CA LEU A 40 -4.61 12.10 8.69
C LEU A 40 -4.23 10.63 8.71
N LYS A 41 -5.02 9.80 9.41
CA LYS A 41 -4.79 8.37 9.43
C LYS A 41 -5.03 7.81 8.04
N SER A 42 -3.99 7.27 7.43
CA SER A 42 -4.14 6.67 6.11
C SER A 42 -4.66 5.25 6.23
N ASN A 43 -5.38 4.80 5.22
CA ASN A 43 -5.70 3.38 5.10
C ASN A 43 -4.39 2.58 4.98
N PRO A 44 -4.30 1.40 5.63
CA PRO A 44 -3.09 0.58 5.60
C PRO A 44 -2.76 0.13 4.18
N ILE A 45 -3.76 -0.38 3.45
CA ILE A 45 -3.62 -0.74 2.04
C ILE A 45 -4.08 0.42 1.18
N ARG A 46 -3.13 1.02 0.45
CA ARG A 46 -3.42 2.07 -0.54
C ARG A 46 -4.09 1.45 -1.77
N GLU A 47 -5.03 2.17 -2.37
CA GLU A 47 -5.71 1.72 -3.57
C GLU A 47 -5.77 2.81 -4.63
N ILE A 48 -5.62 2.40 -5.90
CA ILE A 48 -5.80 3.26 -7.07
C ILE A 48 -6.93 2.65 -7.91
N PRO A 49 -8.07 3.34 -8.07
CA PRO A 49 -9.12 2.88 -8.95
C PRO A 49 -8.66 2.96 -10.42
N LEU A 50 -9.04 1.96 -11.21
CA LEU A 50 -8.82 1.91 -12.64
C LEU A 50 -10.16 1.89 -13.40
N SER A 51 -10.09 2.03 -14.72
CA SER A 51 -11.25 1.90 -15.60
C SER A 51 -11.96 0.55 -15.41
N LYS A 52 -13.27 0.52 -15.69
CA LYS A 52 -14.11 -0.69 -15.66
C LYS A 52 -14.21 -1.39 -14.29
N GLY A 53 -14.05 -0.64 -13.20
CA GLY A 53 -14.23 -1.17 -11.84
C GLY A 53 -13.08 -2.01 -11.30
N SER A 54 -11.98 -2.11 -12.05
CA SER A 54 -10.73 -2.71 -11.58
C SER A 54 -9.95 -1.74 -10.68
N LYS A 55 -9.02 -2.23 -9.87
CA LYS A 55 -8.17 -1.37 -9.02
C LYS A 55 -6.79 -1.98 -8.78
N ILE A 56 -5.83 -1.13 -8.42
CA ILE A 56 -4.51 -1.54 -7.96
C ILE A 56 -4.47 -1.38 -6.45
N LEU A 57 -4.15 -2.44 -5.72
CA LEU A 57 -3.88 -2.41 -4.29
C LEU A 57 -2.37 -2.43 -4.06
N PHE A 58 -1.86 -1.61 -3.16
CA PHE A 58 -0.46 -1.63 -2.74
C PHE A 58 -0.39 -2.42 -1.45
N PHE A 59 0.33 -3.55 -1.48
CA PHE A 59 0.43 -4.45 -0.34
C PHE A 59 1.88 -4.61 0.09
N HIS A 60 2.18 -4.09 1.27
CA HIS A 60 3.50 -4.17 1.86
C HIS A 60 3.66 -5.44 2.73
N THR A 61 4.47 -6.40 2.29
CA THR A 61 4.47 -7.79 2.85
C THR A 61 4.79 -7.89 4.34
N LYS A 62 5.52 -6.93 4.90
CA LYS A 62 5.86 -6.86 6.35
C LYS A 62 5.01 -5.89 7.18
N LYS A 63 4.20 -5.03 6.55
CA LYS A 63 3.46 -3.96 7.25
C LYS A 63 1.96 -4.20 7.21
N ASP A 64 1.47 -4.63 6.07
CA ASP A 64 0.04 -4.79 5.84
C ASP A 64 -0.47 -6.15 6.30
N SER A 65 -1.72 -6.16 6.74
CA SER A 65 -2.37 -7.37 7.24
C SER A 65 -2.89 -8.23 6.08
N LEU A 66 -2.49 -9.51 6.05
CA LEU A 66 -3.05 -10.50 5.13
C LEU A 66 -4.56 -10.67 5.30
N PHE A 67 -5.07 -10.55 6.53
CA PHE A 67 -6.50 -10.63 6.79
C PHE A 67 -7.23 -9.46 6.11
N GLN A 68 -6.71 -8.24 6.22
CA GLN A 68 -7.29 -7.07 5.56
C GLN A 68 -7.19 -7.17 4.03
N LEU A 69 -6.08 -7.70 3.51
CA LEU A 69 -5.93 -7.98 2.08
C LEU A 69 -7.00 -8.95 1.60
N SER A 70 -7.18 -10.08 2.30
CA SER A 70 -8.20 -11.08 1.97
C SER A 70 -9.61 -10.48 1.97
N GLN A 71 -9.98 -9.69 3.00
CA GLN A 71 -11.30 -9.03 3.02
C GLN A 71 -11.50 -8.08 1.83
N LYS A 72 -10.47 -7.29 1.46
CA LYS A 72 -10.54 -6.36 0.33
C LYS A 72 -10.59 -7.03 -1.05
N THR A 73 -10.07 -8.25 -1.15
CA THR A 73 -9.89 -9.00 -2.42
C THR A 73 -10.80 -10.22 -2.52
N LYS A 74 -11.70 -10.41 -1.56
CA LYS A 74 -12.73 -11.45 -1.56
C LYS A 74 -13.67 -11.33 -2.77
N THR A 75 -13.88 -10.11 -3.25
CA THR A 75 -14.69 -9.78 -4.43
C THR A 75 -13.97 -8.79 -5.34
N GLY A 76 -14.54 -8.52 -6.52
CA GLY A 76 -13.97 -7.61 -7.50
C GLY A 76 -12.82 -8.22 -8.31
N ASN A 77 -12.09 -7.35 -8.98
CA ASN A 77 -10.95 -7.70 -9.84
C ASN A 77 -9.87 -6.62 -9.78
N GLY A 78 -8.64 -6.99 -10.08
CA GLY A 78 -7.55 -6.04 -10.15
C GLY A 78 -6.18 -6.63 -9.90
N TRP A 79 -5.26 -5.75 -9.55
CA TRP A 79 -3.86 -6.08 -9.34
C TRP A 79 -3.44 -5.71 -7.92
N ILE A 80 -2.51 -6.48 -7.37
CA ILE A 80 -1.91 -6.22 -6.05
C ILE A 80 -0.42 -5.99 -6.28
N LEU A 81 0.00 -4.74 -6.21
CA LEU A 81 1.42 -4.41 -6.26
C LEU A 81 2.08 -4.82 -4.94
N LEU A 82 3.04 -5.74 -5.03
CA LEU A 82 3.85 -6.15 -3.89
C LEU A 82 4.90 -5.08 -3.58
N GLU A 83 4.82 -4.53 -2.37
CA GLU A 83 5.84 -3.67 -1.81
C GLU A 83 6.65 -4.46 -0.79
N THR A 84 7.87 -4.78 -1.14
CA THR A 84 8.74 -5.60 -0.30
C THR A 84 9.83 -4.73 0.32
N PRO A 85 10.24 -5.01 1.57
CA PRO A 85 11.42 -4.37 2.13
C PRO A 85 12.65 -4.68 1.27
N TYR A 86 13.61 -3.77 1.25
CA TYR A 86 14.89 -3.99 0.58
C TYR A 86 15.54 -5.31 1.05
N GLY A 87 15.98 -6.14 0.10
CA GLY A 87 16.57 -7.44 0.37
C GLY A 87 15.58 -8.59 0.63
N SER A 88 14.27 -8.35 0.54
CA SER A 88 13.29 -9.44 0.57
C SER A 88 13.40 -10.33 -0.67
N ARG A 89 13.07 -11.61 -0.51
CA ARG A 89 12.91 -12.59 -1.60
C ARG A 89 11.45 -12.84 -1.96
N ASP A 90 10.55 -12.01 -1.47
CA ASP A 90 9.14 -12.05 -1.86
C ASP A 90 9.02 -11.64 -3.33
N ASP A 91 8.52 -12.55 -4.16
CA ASP A 91 8.28 -12.33 -5.60
C ASP A 91 6.81 -12.55 -5.98
N SER A 92 6.34 -11.88 -7.03
CA SER A 92 4.92 -11.96 -7.42
C SER A 92 4.49 -13.38 -7.78
N GLU A 93 5.40 -14.21 -8.26
CA GLU A 93 5.12 -15.58 -8.69
C GLU A 93 4.72 -16.48 -7.53
N VAL A 94 5.49 -16.47 -6.44
CA VAL A 94 5.22 -17.23 -5.21
C VAL A 94 3.90 -16.79 -4.60
N TRP A 95 3.63 -15.48 -4.55
CA TRP A 95 2.37 -14.94 -4.04
C TRP A 95 1.18 -15.35 -4.90
N ASN A 96 1.31 -15.30 -6.23
CA ASN A 96 0.27 -15.73 -7.17
C ASN A 96 -0.01 -17.23 -7.11
N ARG A 97 1.01 -18.08 -6.88
CA ARG A 97 0.85 -19.53 -6.67
C ARG A 97 0.04 -19.83 -5.41
N ASN A 98 0.23 -19.02 -4.35
CA ASN A 98 -0.42 -19.22 -3.05
C ASN A 98 -1.71 -18.40 -2.86
N ARG A 99 -2.16 -17.62 -3.85
CA ARG A 99 -3.29 -16.68 -3.72
C ARG A 99 -4.59 -17.29 -3.19
N LYS A 100 -4.87 -18.56 -3.54
CA LYS A 100 -6.06 -19.28 -3.05
C LYS A 100 -5.98 -19.55 -1.55
N LEU A 101 -4.80 -19.91 -1.04
CA LEU A 101 -4.57 -20.13 0.39
C LEU A 101 -4.69 -18.84 1.21
N LEU A 102 -4.39 -17.71 0.57
CA LEU A 102 -4.54 -16.36 1.12
C LEU A 102 -6.00 -15.85 1.08
N GLY A 103 -6.93 -16.63 0.51
CA GLY A 103 -8.35 -16.28 0.44
C GLY A 103 -8.67 -15.16 -0.56
N LEU A 104 -7.85 -14.99 -1.61
CA LEU A 104 -8.10 -14.03 -2.68
C LEU A 104 -9.01 -14.64 -3.76
N SER A 105 -9.87 -13.81 -4.36
CA SER A 105 -10.60 -14.21 -5.57
C SER A 105 -9.66 -14.41 -6.76
N GLU A 106 -10.04 -15.28 -7.71
CA GLU A 106 -9.20 -15.62 -8.88
C GLU A 106 -8.94 -14.43 -9.82
N ASN A 107 -9.75 -13.37 -9.71
CA ASN A 107 -9.64 -12.16 -10.52
C ASN A 107 -8.59 -11.15 -10.01
N TRP A 108 -7.82 -11.55 -9.00
CA TRP A 108 -6.74 -10.76 -8.42
C TRP A 108 -5.39 -11.40 -8.71
N MET A 109 -4.44 -10.55 -9.10
CA MET A 109 -3.07 -10.97 -9.43
C MET A 109 -2.06 -10.07 -8.74
N PHE A 110 -1.05 -10.68 -8.11
CA PHE A 110 0.10 -9.96 -7.60
C PHE A 110 1.03 -9.55 -8.73
N LEU A 111 1.62 -8.36 -8.61
CA LEU A 111 2.58 -7.80 -9.56
C LEU A 111 3.77 -7.23 -8.80
N GLU A 112 4.94 -7.27 -9.43
CA GLU A 112 6.11 -6.47 -9.05
C GLU A 112 6.08 -5.08 -9.70
N LYS A 113 6.97 -4.19 -9.23
CA LYS A 113 7.02 -2.79 -9.68
C LYS A 113 7.33 -2.64 -11.17
N ASP A 114 8.18 -3.50 -11.71
CA ASP A 114 8.52 -3.56 -13.14
C ASP A 114 7.38 -4.14 -14.00
N GLU A 115 6.43 -4.85 -13.39
CA GLU A 115 5.28 -5.43 -14.07
C GLU A 115 4.09 -4.46 -14.18
N LEU A 116 4.13 -3.30 -13.51
CA LEU A 116 3.07 -2.27 -13.59
C LEU A 116 2.74 -1.84 -15.03
N GLN A 117 3.75 -1.82 -15.90
CA GLN A 117 3.59 -1.51 -17.33
C GLN A 117 2.68 -2.49 -18.09
N ARG A 118 2.44 -3.69 -17.53
CA ARG A 118 1.57 -4.73 -18.12
C ARG A 118 0.09 -4.51 -17.81
N ILE A 119 -0.24 -3.59 -16.89
CA ILE A 119 -1.63 -3.26 -16.60
C ILE A 119 -2.22 -2.56 -17.83
N PRO A 120 -3.29 -3.09 -18.44
CA PRO A 120 -3.93 -2.44 -19.57
C PRO A 120 -4.63 -1.17 -19.08
N ILE A 121 -3.91 -0.05 -19.12
CA ILE A 121 -4.49 1.29 -18.99
C ILE A 121 -5.27 1.50 -20.29
N SER A 122 -6.58 1.31 -20.26
CA SER A 122 -7.40 1.39 -21.47
C SER A 122 -7.17 2.73 -22.17
N LYS A 123 -6.48 2.72 -23.32
CA LYS A 123 -6.67 3.73 -24.36
C LYS A 123 -7.93 3.34 -25.12
N SER A 124 -9.07 3.89 -24.74
CA SER A 124 -10.12 4.15 -25.73
C SER A 124 -9.79 5.51 -26.35
N PHE A 125 -9.13 5.49 -27.51
CA PHE A 125 -9.17 6.62 -28.44
C PHE A 125 -10.38 6.45 -29.35
#